data_AF-A0A084WM50-F1
#
_entry.id   AF-A0A084WM50-F1
#
_cell.length_a   1.000
_cell.length_b   1.000
_cell.length_c   1.000
_cell.angle_alpha   90.00
_cell.angle_beta   90.00
_cell.angle_gamma   90.00
#
_symmetry.space_group_name_H-M   'P 1'
#
loop_
_entity.id
_entity.type
_entity.pdbx_description
1 polymer ?
#
loop_
_entity_poly.entity_id
_entity_poly.type
_entity_poly.pdbx_seq_one_letter_code
_entity_poly.pdbx_strand_id
1 'polypeptide(L)'
;MVKTRAPMGSGRRRTESVGPGHQTPLTTGTVVRWSAVGILVTCSVLVLVLPWPLPYEQTVDEIMEERSGHLQEQCRMIAEAAGNGSDHLFPASGGSRQYQQPFHNYFLQPRLGLLWCSISKVASTTWMYQFNRWAGVPSEKIAYAANDLKALARMYYPVPTRADVEQIKLNPEQFAESPVVRFLLVRDPIDRFVSAYEDLIVRPQSANYRNLRRFIFREVYGVDAPETSDKVCLIKNFG
;
A
#
# COMPACT_ATOMS: atom_id res chain seq x y z
N MET A 1 -39.13 56.86 -44.30
CA MET A 1 -39.99 56.02 -45.15
C MET A 1 -40.80 55.10 -44.25
N VAL A 2 -42.11 55.33 -44.21
CA VAL A 2 -43.11 54.52 -43.51
C VAL A 2 -43.53 53.38 -44.43
N LYS A 3 -43.57 52.13 -43.94
CA LYS A 3 -44.50 51.11 -44.45
C LYS A 3 -44.83 50.04 -43.38
N THR A 4 -45.92 50.32 -42.66
CA THR A 4 -47.07 49.45 -42.31
C THR A 4 -46.88 48.00 -41.80
N ARG A 5 -47.39 47.78 -40.56
CA ARG A 5 -48.40 46.78 -40.08
C ARG A 5 -48.91 45.75 -41.11
N ALA A 6 -49.34 44.52 -40.80
CA ALA A 6 -49.54 43.66 -39.61
C ALA A 6 -50.05 42.28 -40.17
N PRO A 7 -50.80 41.41 -39.46
CA PRO A 7 -50.46 40.52 -38.34
C PRO A 7 -50.84 39.03 -38.60
N MET A 8 -50.80 38.23 -37.53
CA MET A 8 -51.59 37.00 -37.28
C MET A 8 -51.13 35.68 -37.93
N GLY A 9 -50.54 34.84 -37.08
CA GLY A 9 -50.46 33.39 -37.26
C GLY A 9 -50.51 32.73 -35.89
N SER A 10 -51.71 32.60 -35.33
CA SER A 10 -51.98 31.86 -34.08
C SER A 10 -51.73 30.36 -34.31
N GLY A 11 -50.51 29.91 -34.02
CA GLY A 11 -50.15 28.50 -33.96
C GLY A 11 -50.82 27.82 -32.77
N ARG A 12 -52.04 27.34 -32.98
CA ARG A 12 -52.79 26.48 -32.07
C ARG A 12 -51.98 25.19 -31.87
N ARG A 13 -51.38 25.03 -30.68
CA ARG A 13 -50.80 23.76 -30.20
C ARG A 13 -51.88 22.69 -30.29
N ARG A 14 -51.76 21.80 -31.27
CA ARG A 14 -52.52 20.56 -31.34
C ARG A 14 -51.86 19.61 -30.35
N THR A 15 -52.48 19.45 -29.18
CA THR A 15 -52.20 18.33 -28.28
C THR A 15 -52.66 17.07 -28.99
N GLU A 16 -51.73 16.36 -29.62
CA GLU A 16 -51.96 14.99 -30.04
C GLU A 16 -52.10 14.14 -28.78
N SER A 17 -53.34 13.75 -28.51
CA SER A 17 -53.68 12.70 -27.57
C SER A 17 -53.04 11.40 -28.05
N VAL A 18 -51.92 11.04 -27.43
CA VAL A 18 -51.40 9.67 -27.47
C VAL A 18 -52.45 8.78 -26.83
N GLY A 19 -53.22 8.09 -27.66
CA GLY A 19 -54.17 7.07 -27.22
C GLY A 19 -53.42 5.93 -26.50
N PRO A 20 -54.07 5.23 -25.57
CA PRO A 20 -53.47 4.11 -24.87
C PRO A 20 -53.23 2.98 -25.88
N GLY A 21 -51.97 2.87 -26.31
CA GLY A 21 -51.49 1.73 -27.07
C GLY A 21 -51.74 0.45 -26.28
N HIS A 22 -52.42 -0.47 -26.95
CA HIS A 22 -52.68 -1.86 -26.56
C HIS A 22 -51.50 -2.45 -25.77
N GLN A 23 -51.60 -2.51 -24.44
CA GLN A 23 -50.71 -3.31 -23.62
C GLN A 23 -51.16 -4.77 -23.77
N THR A 24 -50.45 -5.55 -24.56
CA THR A 24 -50.58 -7.00 -24.53
C THR A 24 -50.20 -7.47 -23.13
N PRO A 25 -51.02 -8.30 -22.45
CA PRO A 25 -50.64 -8.84 -21.15
C PRO A 25 -49.44 -9.75 -21.36
N LEU A 26 -48.25 -9.27 -20.99
CA LEU A 26 -47.06 -10.08 -20.81
C LEU A 26 -47.38 -11.08 -19.69
N THR A 27 -47.92 -12.23 -20.09
CA THR A 27 -48.13 -13.37 -19.21
C THR A 27 -46.82 -13.67 -18.51
N THR A 28 -46.83 -13.77 -17.19
CA THR A 28 -45.65 -13.95 -16.32
C THR A 28 -44.70 -15.05 -16.83
N GLY A 29 -45.22 -16.07 -17.53
CA GLY A 29 -44.45 -17.13 -18.17
C GLY A 29 -43.55 -16.68 -19.34
N THR A 30 -43.88 -15.60 -20.06
CA THR A 30 -43.01 -15.05 -21.11
C THR A 30 -41.83 -14.29 -20.53
N VAL A 31 -42.04 -13.46 -19.50
CA VAL A 31 -40.97 -12.72 -18.81
C VAL A 31 -39.96 -13.68 -18.17
N VAL A 32 -40.43 -14.75 -17.50
CA VAL A 32 -39.55 -15.76 -16.91
C VAL A 32 -38.71 -16.49 -17.96
N ARG A 33 -39.30 -16.80 -19.12
CA ARG A 33 -38.58 -17.44 -20.24
C ARG A 33 -37.48 -16.56 -20.81
N TRP A 34 -37.76 -15.28 -21.05
CA TRP A 34 -36.76 -14.35 -21.57
C TRP A 34 -35.64 -14.05 -20.57
N SER A 35 -35.95 -13.98 -19.27
CA SER A 35 -34.93 -13.88 -18.22
C SER A 35 -34.04 -15.11 -18.17
N ALA A 36 -34.61 -16.32 -18.27
CA ALA A 36 -33.83 -17.56 -18.28
C ALA A 36 -32.90 -17.65 -19.50
N VAL A 37 -33.38 -17.24 -20.68
CA VAL A 37 -32.56 -17.18 -21.91
C VAL A 37 -31.47 -16.12 -21.77
N GLY A 38 -31.80 -14.94 -21.23
CA GLY A 38 -30.81 -13.89 -20.95
C GLY A 38 -29.70 -14.36 -20.02
N ILE A 39 -30.07 -15.03 -18.92
CA ILE A 39 -29.12 -15.61 -17.96
C ILE A 39 -28.24 -16.66 -18.64
N LEU A 40 -28.83 -17.58 -19.41
CA LEU A 40 -28.08 -18.60 -20.14
C LEU A 40 -27.08 -17.99 -21.13
N VAL A 41 -27.50 -17.01 -21.91
CA VAL A 41 -26.62 -16.31 -22.85
C VAL A 41 -25.51 -15.57 -22.12
N THR A 42 -25.80 -14.87 -21.02
CA THR A 42 -24.75 -14.22 -20.22
C THR A 42 -23.78 -15.21 -19.60
N CYS A 43 -24.26 -16.36 -19.10
CA CYS A 43 -23.39 -17.42 -18.59
C CYS A 43 -22.52 -18.02 -19.70
N SER A 44 -23.09 -18.29 -20.88
CA SER A 44 -22.33 -18.79 -22.02
C SER A 44 -21.27 -17.79 -22.49
N VAL A 45 -21.59 -16.50 -22.53
CA VAL A 45 -20.62 -15.44 -22.86
C VAL A 45 -19.54 -15.34 -21.78
N LEU A 46 -19.89 -15.39 -20.49
CA LEU A 46 -18.90 -15.36 -19.41
C LEU A 46 -17.96 -16.56 -19.45
N VAL A 47 -18.45 -17.75 -19.79
CA VAL A 47 -17.61 -18.96 -19.91
C VAL A 47 -16.73 -18.94 -21.15
N LEU A 48 -17.21 -18.37 -22.27
CA LEU A 48 -16.48 -18.37 -23.55
C LEU A 48 -15.55 -17.17 -23.74
N VAL A 49 -15.86 -16.02 -23.11
CA VAL A 49 -15.11 -14.76 -23.28
C VAL A 49 -14.16 -14.50 -22.12
N LEU A 50 -14.44 -15.01 -20.91
CA LEU A 50 -13.46 -14.91 -19.83
C LEU A 50 -12.40 -16.00 -20.01
N PRO A 51 -11.11 -15.64 -20.10
CA PRO A 51 -10.03 -16.60 -20.08
C PRO A 51 -9.97 -17.24 -18.69
N TRP A 52 -10.68 -18.35 -18.50
CA TRP A 52 -10.48 -19.25 -17.37
C TRP A 52 -9.73 -20.48 -17.87
N PRO A 53 -8.66 -20.93 -17.19
CA PRO A 53 -8.23 -20.54 -15.86
C PRO A 53 -7.31 -19.30 -15.85
N LEU A 54 -7.41 -18.52 -14.78
CA LEU A 54 -6.42 -17.50 -14.43
C LEU A 54 -5.01 -18.15 -14.42
N PRO A 55 -3.96 -17.48 -14.92
CA PRO A 55 -2.61 -18.01 -15.04
C PRO A 55 -1.87 -18.06 -13.68
N TYR A 56 -2.50 -18.67 -12.68
CA TYR A 56 -1.92 -18.94 -11.37
C TYR A 56 -2.01 -20.46 -11.13
N GLU A 57 -1.48 -21.24 -12.07
CA GLU A 57 -1.33 -22.70 -11.88
C GLU A 57 -0.19 -23.05 -10.93
N GLN A 58 0.77 -22.15 -10.73
CA GLN A 58 1.86 -22.39 -9.78
C GLN A 58 1.35 -22.31 -8.35
N THR A 59 1.65 -23.36 -7.60
CA THR A 59 1.40 -23.39 -6.16
C THR A 59 2.27 -22.35 -5.45
N VAL A 60 1.83 -21.89 -4.28
CA VAL A 60 2.62 -20.94 -3.46
C VAL A 60 4.00 -21.53 -3.14
N ASP A 61 4.07 -22.85 -2.95
CA ASP A 61 5.29 -23.57 -2.61
C ASP A 61 6.29 -23.55 -3.77
N GLU A 62 5.85 -23.82 -5.01
CA GLU A 62 6.70 -23.73 -6.20
C GLU A 62 7.23 -22.31 -6.41
N ILE A 63 6.41 -21.28 -6.18
CA ILE A 63 6.84 -19.88 -6.28
C ILE A 63 7.89 -19.55 -5.21
N MET A 64 7.72 -20.05 -3.99
CA MET A 64 8.70 -19.83 -2.92
C MET A 64 10.01 -20.56 -3.19
N GLU A 65 9.93 -21.78 -3.72
CA GLU A 65 11.10 -22.59 -4.10
C GLU A 65 11.88 -21.91 -5.25
N GLU A 66 11.20 -21.50 -6.32
CA GLU A 66 11.81 -20.78 -7.45
C GLU A 66 12.51 -19.50 -6.99
N ARG A 67 11.84 -18.71 -6.15
CA ARG A 67 12.42 -17.49 -5.58
C ARG A 67 13.62 -17.79 -4.70
N SER A 68 13.58 -18.85 -3.90
CA SER A 68 14.68 -19.25 -3.03
C SER A 68 15.91 -19.68 -3.85
N GLY A 69 15.71 -20.44 -4.92
CA GLY A 69 16.75 -20.85 -5.85
C GLY A 69 17.36 -19.65 -6.58
N HIS A 70 16.51 -18.74 -7.08
CA HIS A 70 16.99 -17.50 -7.72
C HIS A 70 17.82 -16.66 -6.75
N LEU A 71 17.37 -16.48 -5.50
CA LEU A 71 18.12 -15.73 -4.49
C LEU A 71 19.46 -16.38 -4.17
N GLN A 72 19.52 -17.71 -4.05
CA GLN A 72 20.77 -18.43 -3.83
C GLN A 72 21.73 -18.25 -5.00
N GLU A 73 21.23 -18.33 -6.23
CA GLU A 73 22.03 -18.13 -7.45
C GLU A 73 22.59 -16.70 -7.52
N GLN A 74 21.76 -15.69 -7.27
CA GLN A 74 22.23 -14.30 -7.22
C GLN A 74 23.30 -14.09 -6.15
N CYS A 75 23.12 -14.68 -4.96
CA CYS A 75 24.14 -14.64 -3.91
C CYS A 75 25.46 -15.29 -4.35
N ARG A 76 25.40 -16.44 -5.05
CA ARG A 76 26.57 -17.11 -5.62
C ARG A 76 27.27 -16.24 -6.66
N MET A 77 26.50 -15.70 -7.62
CA MET A 77 27.02 -14.83 -8.68
C MET A 77 27.70 -13.58 -8.11
N ILE A 78 27.14 -12.97 -7.06
CA ILE A 78 27.75 -11.83 -6.37
C ILE A 78 29.06 -12.23 -5.67
N ALA A 79 29.10 -13.41 -5.03
CA ALA A 79 30.30 -13.91 -4.38
C ALA A 79 31.43 -14.21 -5.39
N GLU A 80 31.09 -14.79 -6.55
CA GLU A 80 32.04 -15.08 -7.63
C GLU A 80 32.53 -13.78 -8.32
N ALA A 81 31.64 -12.82 -8.57
CA ALA A 81 32.00 -11.52 -9.12
C ALA A 81 32.92 -10.72 -8.18
N ALA A 82 32.78 -10.88 -6.86
CA ALA A 82 33.68 -10.31 -5.86
C ALA A 82 35.06 -11.00 -5.81
N GLY A 83 35.19 -12.23 -6.35
CA GLY A 83 36.43 -12.99 -6.37
C GLY A 83 37.38 -12.70 -7.55
N ASN A 84 36.86 -12.15 -8.67
CA ASN A 84 37.63 -11.99 -9.92
C ASN A 84 37.81 -10.52 -10.38
N GLY A 85 37.40 -9.54 -9.57
CA GLY A 85 37.47 -8.11 -9.91
C GLY A 85 38.34 -7.33 -8.94
N SER A 86 39.47 -6.84 -9.44
CA SER A 86 40.28 -5.69 -9.00
C SER A 86 39.95 -5.04 -7.64
N ASP A 87 40.99 -4.99 -6.81
CA ASP A 87 41.17 -4.51 -5.42
C ASP A 87 40.62 -3.12 -5.01
N HIS A 88 39.64 -2.53 -5.70
CA HIS A 88 39.15 -1.18 -5.38
C HIS A 88 37.63 -1.00 -5.31
N LEU A 89 36.82 -2.06 -5.16
CA LEU A 89 35.41 -1.83 -4.76
C LEU A 89 34.86 -2.68 -3.62
N PHE A 90 35.42 -3.83 -3.28
CA PHE A 90 35.04 -4.56 -2.06
C PHE A 90 36.22 -5.37 -1.56
N PRO A 91 36.85 -5.03 -0.41
CA PRO A 91 37.91 -5.87 0.11
C PRO A 91 37.30 -7.20 0.55
N ALA A 92 37.97 -8.29 0.19
CA ALA A 92 37.79 -9.67 0.65
C ALA A 92 38.16 -9.82 2.14
N SER A 93 37.60 -8.94 2.97
CA SER A 93 37.42 -9.02 4.41
C SER A 93 35.91 -8.97 4.70
N GLY A 94 35.15 -9.79 3.97
CA GLY A 94 33.68 -9.78 3.92
C GLY A 94 32.95 -10.19 5.21
N GLY A 95 33.65 -10.33 6.34
CA GLY A 95 33.05 -10.70 7.63
C GLY A 95 32.51 -9.53 8.47
N SER A 96 32.88 -8.27 8.16
CA SER A 96 32.61 -7.15 9.09
C SER A 96 31.78 -6.01 8.50
N ARG A 97 31.95 -5.64 7.22
CA ARG A 97 31.30 -4.44 6.65
C ARG A 97 29.78 -4.56 6.42
N GLN A 98 29.29 -5.73 6.00
CA GLN A 98 27.83 -5.98 5.89
C GLN A 98 27.17 -6.15 7.26
N TYR A 99 27.92 -6.68 8.23
CA TYR A 99 27.48 -6.90 9.60
C TYR A 99 27.35 -5.60 10.41
N GLN A 100 28.16 -4.59 10.09
CA GLN A 100 28.11 -3.26 10.72
C GLN A 100 27.05 -2.31 10.10
N GLN A 101 26.26 -2.76 9.12
CA GLN A 101 25.23 -1.91 8.51
C GLN A 101 24.14 -1.55 9.54
N PRO A 102 23.81 -0.26 9.71
CA PRO A 102 22.79 0.17 10.66
C PRO A 102 21.40 -0.29 10.21
N PHE A 103 20.71 -1.02 11.07
CA PHE A 103 19.36 -1.52 10.85
C PHE A 103 18.33 -0.54 11.42
N HIS A 104 18.15 0.60 10.72
CA HIS A 104 17.29 1.72 11.12
C HIS A 104 15.81 1.40 11.38
N ASN A 105 15.34 0.21 11.01
CA ASN A 105 13.98 -0.23 11.26
C ASN A 105 13.84 -1.05 12.54
N TYR A 106 14.93 -1.55 13.13
CA TYR A 106 14.85 -2.39 14.32
C TYR A 106 14.96 -1.59 15.62
N PHE A 107 14.11 -1.94 16.59
CA PHE A 107 14.11 -1.41 17.94
C PHE A 107 14.18 -2.57 18.93
N LEU A 108 15.12 -2.49 19.86
CA LEU A 108 15.22 -3.40 20.99
C LEU A 108 14.71 -2.68 22.24
N GLN A 109 13.77 -3.28 22.97
CA GLN A 109 13.40 -2.89 24.31
C GLN A 109 13.91 -3.97 25.29
N PRO A 110 15.10 -3.78 25.90
CA PRO A 110 15.75 -4.79 26.73
C PRO A 110 14.93 -5.23 27.94
N ARG A 111 14.22 -4.28 28.57
CA ARG A 111 13.44 -4.55 29.80
C ARG A 111 12.28 -5.50 29.58
N LEU A 112 11.68 -5.44 28.39
CA LEU A 112 10.53 -6.27 28.01
C LEU A 112 10.94 -7.46 27.13
N GLY A 113 12.23 -7.61 26.83
CA GLY A 113 12.70 -8.60 25.86
C GLY A 113 11.98 -8.46 24.53
N LEU A 114 11.91 -7.26 23.95
CA LEU A 114 11.18 -7.06 22.69
C LEU A 114 12.10 -6.57 21.60
N LEU A 115 12.23 -7.36 20.53
CA LEU A 115 12.86 -6.94 19.28
C LEU A 115 11.78 -6.72 18.22
N TRP A 116 11.60 -5.48 17.79
CA TRP A 116 10.56 -5.08 16.85
C TRP A 116 11.12 -4.43 15.59
N CYS A 117 10.58 -4.80 14.43
CA CYS A 117 10.88 -4.15 13.15
C CYS A 117 9.76 -3.16 12.78
N SER A 118 10.11 -1.88 12.71
CA SER A 118 9.23 -0.78 12.32
C SER A 118 8.89 -0.85 10.84
N ILE A 119 7.72 -1.38 10.53
CA ILE A 119 7.16 -1.39 9.17
C ILE A 119 6.06 -0.33 9.06
N SER A 120 6.06 0.41 7.96
CA SER A 120 5.03 1.43 7.69
C SER A 120 3.65 0.79 7.49
N LYS A 121 2.59 1.48 7.95
CA LYS A 121 1.17 1.10 7.78
C LYS A 121 0.72 -0.20 8.49
N VAL A 122 1.49 -0.70 9.45
CA VAL A 122 1.10 -1.82 10.34
C VAL A 122 1.05 -1.38 11.81
N ALA A 123 0.29 -0.31 12.06
CA ALA A 123 0.20 0.36 13.37
C ALA A 123 1.55 0.88 13.92
N SER A 124 2.52 1.20 13.03
CA SER A 124 3.84 1.68 13.44
C SER A 124 3.79 2.93 14.32
N THR A 125 2.86 3.85 14.07
CA THR A 125 2.65 5.04 14.92
C THR A 125 2.30 4.64 16.36
N THR A 126 1.40 3.68 16.53
CA THR A 126 1.01 3.15 17.85
C THR A 126 2.18 2.49 18.56
N TRP A 127 2.97 1.69 17.85
CA TRP A 127 4.17 1.09 18.44
C TRP A 127 5.21 2.14 18.83
N MET A 128 5.44 3.15 18.00
CA MET A 128 6.36 4.23 18.36
C MET A 128 5.88 5.03 19.56
N TYR A 129 4.57 5.25 19.70
CA TYR A 129 3.99 5.81 20.92
C TYR A 129 4.34 4.97 22.16
N GLN A 130 4.18 3.64 22.08
CA GLN A 130 4.49 2.74 23.19
C GLN A 130 5.98 2.66 23.51
N PHE A 131 6.86 2.59 22.51
CA PHE A 131 8.31 2.64 22.71
C PHE A 131 8.74 3.93 23.42
N ASN A 132 8.21 5.09 23.00
CA ASN A 132 8.49 6.36 23.67
C ASN A 132 7.98 6.37 25.12
N ARG A 133 6.78 5.83 25.37
CA ARG A 133 6.26 5.67 26.73
C ARG A 133 7.15 4.79 27.61
N TRP A 134 7.62 3.64 27.10
CA TRP A 134 8.51 2.77 27.85
C TRP A 134 9.89 3.37 28.10
N ALA A 135 10.32 4.31 27.25
CA ALA A 135 11.52 5.11 27.48
C ALA A 135 11.33 6.22 28.53
N GLY A 136 10.13 6.37 29.09
CA GLY A 136 9.82 7.39 30.10
C GLY A 136 9.55 8.78 29.52
N VAL A 137 9.27 8.89 28.21
CA VAL A 137 8.93 10.17 27.59
C VAL A 137 7.54 10.63 28.06
N PRO A 138 7.39 11.88 28.54
CA PRO A 138 6.10 12.38 29.00
C PRO A 138 5.09 12.51 27.86
N SER A 139 3.83 12.19 28.12
CA SER A 139 2.76 12.15 27.10
C SER A 139 2.60 13.45 26.32
N GLU A 140 2.81 14.60 26.95
CA GLU A 140 2.77 15.92 26.31
C GLU A 140 3.83 16.05 25.22
N LYS A 141 5.06 15.57 25.48
CA LYS A 141 6.16 15.58 24.51
C LYS A 141 5.90 14.61 23.37
N ILE A 142 5.29 13.46 23.65
CA ILE A 142 4.91 12.48 22.63
C ILE A 142 3.82 13.07 21.72
N ALA A 143 2.81 13.73 22.29
CA ALA A 143 1.74 14.38 21.55
C ALA A 143 2.28 15.52 20.66
N TYR A 144 3.21 16.33 21.18
CA TYR A 144 3.87 17.39 20.41
C TYR A 144 4.68 16.82 19.23
N ALA A 145 5.34 15.67 19.43
CA ALA A 145 6.16 15.01 18.43
C ALA A 145 5.39 13.99 17.55
N ALA A 146 4.06 14.13 17.40
CA ALA A 146 3.22 13.15 16.72
C ALA A 146 3.70 12.78 15.29
N ASN A 147 4.30 13.72 14.57
CA ASN A 147 4.84 13.50 13.22
C ASN A 147 6.22 12.83 13.21
N ASP A 148 6.96 12.87 14.32
CA ASP A 148 8.36 12.45 14.45
C ASP A 148 8.59 11.42 15.56
N LEU A 149 7.56 10.65 15.92
CA LEU A 149 7.62 9.64 16.99
C LEU A 149 8.79 8.65 16.84
N LYS A 150 9.14 8.28 15.61
CA LYS A 150 10.29 7.41 15.33
C LYS A 150 11.61 8.09 15.68
N ALA A 151 11.77 9.36 15.31
CA ALA A 151 12.97 10.12 15.62
C ALA A 151 13.09 10.35 17.14
N LEU A 152 11.97 10.64 17.81
CA LEU A 152 11.94 10.74 19.28
C LEU A 152 12.36 9.43 19.94
N ALA A 153 11.83 8.29 19.48
CA ALA A 153 12.20 6.98 20.01
C ALA A 153 13.69 6.70 19.79
N ARG A 154 14.28 7.14 18.67
CA ARG A 154 15.70 6.96 18.38
C ARG A 154 16.65 7.71 19.31
N MET A 155 16.16 8.70 20.06
CA MET A 155 16.95 9.32 21.13
C MET A 155 17.18 8.36 22.32
N TYR A 156 16.35 7.34 22.48
CA TYR A 156 16.38 6.40 23.60
C TYR A 156 16.76 4.98 23.20
N TYR A 157 16.44 4.58 21.96
CA TYR A 157 16.74 3.26 21.42
C TYR A 157 17.77 3.37 20.28
N PRO A 158 19.06 3.07 20.56
CA PRO A 158 20.10 3.17 19.54
C PRO A 158 19.81 2.25 18.36
N VAL A 159 20.34 2.62 17.19
CA VAL A 159 20.17 1.83 15.97
C VAL A 159 21.05 0.59 16.09
N PRO A 160 20.48 -0.62 16.15
CA PRO A 160 21.29 -1.83 16.16
C PRO A 160 21.92 -2.03 14.78
N THR A 161 23.09 -2.64 14.75
CA THR A 161 23.68 -3.15 13.51
C THR A 161 22.99 -4.44 13.09
N ARG A 162 23.23 -4.88 11.86
CA ARG A 162 22.81 -6.20 11.40
C ARG A 162 23.35 -7.32 12.31
N ALA A 163 24.62 -7.23 12.69
CA ALA A 163 25.25 -8.17 13.62
C ALA A 163 24.52 -8.23 14.95
N ASP A 164 24.18 -7.06 15.53
CA ASP A 164 23.46 -7.01 16.80
C ASP A 164 22.10 -7.70 16.68
N VAL A 165 21.35 -7.41 15.61
CA VAL A 165 20.05 -8.04 15.37
C VAL A 165 20.17 -9.57 15.24
N GLU A 166 21.20 -10.06 14.55
CA GLU A 166 21.45 -11.50 14.41
C GLU A 166 21.93 -12.13 15.73
N GLN A 167 22.76 -11.44 16.51
CA GLN A 167 23.17 -11.90 17.84
C GLN A 167 22.01 -11.92 18.83
N ILE A 168 21.18 -10.88 18.86
CA ILE A 168 19.93 -10.86 19.64
C ILE A 168 19.04 -12.03 19.21
N LYS A 169 19.06 -12.39 17.91
CA LYS A 169 18.31 -13.52 17.37
C LYS A 169 18.75 -14.86 17.93
N LEU A 170 20.06 -15.08 17.94
CA LEU A 170 20.69 -16.33 18.36
C LEU A 170 20.76 -16.48 19.89
N ASN A 171 21.10 -15.40 20.59
CA ASN A 171 21.40 -15.39 22.02
C ASN A 171 20.55 -14.33 22.75
N PRO A 172 19.22 -14.48 22.81
CA PRO A 172 18.33 -13.46 23.35
C PRO A 172 18.61 -13.10 24.82
N GLU A 173 19.10 -14.06 25.61
CA GLU A 173 19.37 -13.91 27.04
C GLU A 173 20.52 -12.94 27.36
N GLN A 174 21.38 -12.62 26.38
CA GLN A 174 22.46 -11.65 26.55
C GLN A 174 21.98 -10.19 26.46
N PHE A 175 20.81 -9.97 25.86
CA PHE A 175 20.36 -8.62 25.46
C PHE A 175 19.09 -8.17 26.18
N ALA A 176 18.49 -9.03 26.99
CA ALA A 176 17.28 -8.74 27.72
C ALA A 176 17.21 -9.55 29.02
N GLU A 177 16.57 -8.97 30.04
CA GLU A 177 16.31 -9.64 31.33
C GLU A 177 15.26 -10.75 31.20
N SER A 178 14.52 -10.80 30.09
CA SER A 178 13.46 -11.75 29.80
C SER A 178 13.61 -12.32 28.38
N PRO A 179 13.02 -13.49 28.08
CA PRO A 179 13.10 -14.10 26.75
C PRO A 179 12.66 -13.13 25.67
N VAL A 180 13.50 -12.95 24.64
CA VAL A 180 13.20 -11.96 23.60
C VAL A 180 12.06 -12.44 22.70
N VAL A 181 10.89 -11.83 22.85
CA VAL A 181 9.73 -12.05 21.98
C VAL A 181 9.93 -11.27 20.68
N ARG A 182 9.68 -11.95 19.57
CA ARG A 182 9.75 -11.41 18.22
C ARG A 182 8.41 -11.61 17.56
N PHE A 183 7.80 -10.54 17.09
CA PHE A 183 6.58 -10.63 16.32
C PHE A 183 6.63 -9.65 15.15
N LEU A 184 5.97 -10.04 14.07
CA LEU A 184 5.76 -9.22 12.90
C LEU A 184 4.27 -8.94 12.80
N LEU A 185 3.89 -7.68 12.83
CA LEU A 185 2.53 -7.30 12.52
C LEU A 185 2.40 -7.15 11.02
N VAL A 186 1.49 -7.91 10.45
CA VAL A 186 1.20 -7.90 9.02
C VAL A 186 -0.24 -7.43 8.86
N ARG A 187 -0.42 -6.40 8.03
CA ARG A 187 -1.70 -6.07 7.42
C ARG A 187 -1.74 -6.72 6.05
N ASP A 188 -2.94 -6.98 5.54
CA ASP A 188 -3.10 -7.41 4.15
C ASP A 188 -2.24 -6.52 3.21
N PRO A 189 -1.42 -7.15 2.33
CA PRO A 189 -0.45 -6.43 1.53
C PRO A 189 -1.09 -5.46 0.53
N ILE A 190 -2.26 -5.78 -0.01
CA ILE A 190 -2.99 -4.93 -0.96
C ILE A 190 -3.55 -3.72 -0.22
N ASP A 191 -4.15 -3.94 0.94
CA ASP A 191 -4.62 -2.89 1.83
C ASP A 191 -3.50 -1.90 2.22
N ARG A 192 -2.32 -2.46 2.56
CA ARG A 192 -1.13 -1.66 2.86
C ARG A 192 -0.67 -0.88 1.64
N PHE A 193 -0.66 -1.50 0.47
CA PHE A 193 -0.25 -0.85 -0.77
C PHE A 193 -1.18 0.31 -1.12
N VAL A 194 -2.50 0.09 -1.11
CA VAL A 194 -3.51 1.12 -1.38
C VAL A 194 -3.39 2.25 -0.37
N SER A 195 -3.29 1.94 0.93
CA SER A 195 -3.12 2.96 1.97
C SER A 195 -1.82 3.76 1.80
N ALA A 196 -0.72 3.13 1.39
CA ALA A 196 0.53 3.83 1.11
C ALA A 196 0.43 4.70 -0.15
N TYR A 197 -0.22 4.21 -1.20
CA TYR A 197 -0.46 4.99 -2.42
C TYR A 197 -1.29 6.24 -2.12
N GLU A 198 -2.38 6.10 -1.35
CA GLU A 198 -3.19 7.24 -0.95
C GLU A 198 -2.39 8.27 -0.15
N ASP A 199 -1.62 7.83 0.85
CA ASP A 199 -0.92 8.74 1.76
C ASP A 199 0.37 9.34 1.17
N LEU A 200 0.99 8.70 0.18
CA LEU A 200 2.25 9.14 -0.42
C LEU A 200 2.08 9.80 -1.79
N ILE A 201 1.06 9.43 -2.56
CA ILE A 201 0.85 9.87 -3.95
C ILE A 201 -0.39 10.75 -4.07
N VAL A 202 -1.54 10.31 -3.54
CA VAL A 202 -2.80 11.04 -3.71
C VAL A 202 -2.86 12.27 -2.79
N ARG A 203 -2.63 12.08 -1.49
CA ARG A 203 -2.69 13.11 -0.44
C ARG A 203 -1.39 13.16 0.36
N PRO A 204 -0.26 13.51 -0.28
CA PRO A 204 1.04 13.51 0.38
C PRO A 204 1.06 14.51 1.54
N GLN A 205 1.47 14.03 2.71
CA GLN A 205 1.74 14.87 3.89
C GLN A 205 3.19 15.39 3.91
N SER A 206 4.03 14.93 2.98
CA SER A 206 5.43 15.34 2.86
C SER A 206 5.90 15.39 1.41
N ALA A 207 6.95 16.17 1.15
CA ALA A 207 7.51 16.34 -0.19
C ALA A 207 8.40 15.16 -0.65
N ASN A 208 8.62 14.15 0.20
CA ASN A 208 9.58 13.06 -0.05
C ASN A 208 9.32 12.28 -1.34
N TYR A 209 8.05 12.15 -1.72
CA TYR A 209 7.62 11.40 -2.91
C TYR A 209 7.15 12.31 -4.05
N ARG A 210 7.48 13.61 -4.01
CA ARG A 210 7.00 14.59 -5.00
C ARG A 210 7.38 14.21 -6.43
N ASN A 211 8.60 13.71 -6.65
CA ASN A 211 9.08 13.31 -7.98
C ASN A 211 8.34 12.08 -8.49
N LEU A 212 8.19 11.04 -7.65
CA LEU A 212 7.44 9.84 -7.98
C LEU A 212 5.97 10.16 -8.28
N ARG A 213 5.36 11.02 -7.47
CA ARG A 213 4.00 11.51 -7.69
C ARG A 213 3.87 12.18 -9.05
N ARG A 214 4.73 13.16 -9.37
CA ARG A 214 4.72 13.84 -10.67
C ARG A 214 4.87 12.86 -11.83
N PHE A 215 5.78 11.90 -11.69
CA PHE A 215 5.97 10.84 -12.67
C PHE A 215 4.68 10.03 -12.88
N ILE A 216 4.05 9.53 -11.80
CA ILE A 216 2.81 8.74 -11.89
C ILE A 216 1.69 9.54 -12.55
N PHE A 217 1.44 10.78 -12.11
CA PHE A 217 0.38 11.61 -12.67
C PHE A 217 0.60 11.90 -14.16
N ARG A 218 1.83 12.23 -14.56
CA ARG A 218 2.16 12.52 -15.94
C ARG A 218 2.12 11.29 -16.84
N GLU A 219 2.73 10.19 -16.40
CA GLU A 219 2.94 9.01 -17.23
C GLU A 219 1.71 8.08 -17.28
N VAL A 220 1.04 7.90 -16.15
CA VAL A 220 -0.10 6.97 -16.05
C VAL A 220 -1.42 7.67 -16.36
N TYR A 221 -1.58 8.90 -15.86
CA TYR A 221 -2.84 9.63 -15.97
C TYR A 221 -2.84 10.71 -17.05
N GLY A 222 -1.69 11.03 -17.65
CA GLY A 222 -1.59 12.06 -18.70
C GLY A 222 -1.89 13.47 -18.22
N VAL A 223 -1.84 13.72 -16.92
CA VAL A 223 -2.20 15.01 -16.30
C VAL A 223 -1.13 15.46 -15.32
N ASP A 224 -1.04 16.76 -15.08
CA ASP A 224 -0.15 17.27 -14.03
C ASP A 224 -0.66 16.91 -12.63
N ALA A 225 0.27 16.65 -11.72
CA ALA A 225 -0.07 16.30 -10.36
C ALA A 225 -0.69 17.51 -9.64
N PRO A 226 -1.89 17.41 -9.04
CA PRO A 226 -2.58 18.56 -8.46
C PRO A 226 -1.75 19.20 -7.35
N GLU A 227 -1.82 20.53 -7.20
CA GLU A 227 -1.11 21.21 -6.11
C GLU A 227 -1.65 20.75 -4.75
N THR A 228 -0.73 20.48 -3.83
CA THR A 228 -1.08 20.11 -2.46
C THR A 228 -1.52 21.37 -1.73
N SER A 229 -2.81 21.55 -1.48
CA SER A 229 -3.26 22.63 -0.61
C SER A 229 -2.72 22.38 0.80
N ASP A 230 -1.87 23.30 1.28
CA ASP A 230 -1.28 23.20 2.61
C ASP A 230 -2.36 23.14 3.70
N LYS A 231 -2.14 22.22 4.66
CA LYS A 231 -2.83 22.08 5.95
C LYS A 231 -4.25 21.49 5.91
N VAL A 232 -4.33 20.16 5.89
CA VAL A 232 -5.34 19.46 6.68
C VAL A 232 -4.63 18.57 7.68
N CYS A 233 -4.48 19.10 8.89
CA CYS A 233 -4.07 18.33 10.06
C CYS A 233 -5.21 17.36 10.39
N LEU A 234 -5.20 16.17 9.78
CA LEU A 234 -6.09 15.09 10.16
C LEU A 234 -5.57 14.51 11.48
N ILE A 235 -6.05 15.06 12.59
CA ILE A 235 -6.11 14.38 13.87
C ILE A 235 -6.98 13.13 13.63
N LYS A 236 -6.35 12.00 13.29
CA LYS A 236 -6.99 10.70 13.43
C LYS A 236 -7.15 10.45 14.92
N ASN A 237 -8.33 10.75 15.44
CA ASN A 237 -8.77 10.29 16.75
C ASN A 237 -8.73 8.75 16.73
N PHE A 238 -7.73 8.18 17.40
CA PHE A 238 -7.72 6.77 17.76
C PHE A 238 -8.53 6.63 19.05
N GLY A 239 -9.78 6.22 18.91
CA GLY A 239 -10.55 5.56 19.97
C GLY A 239 -10.37 4.05 19.88
#